data_AF-A0AAN7HT85-F1
#
_entry.id   AF-A0AAN7HT85-F1
#
_cell.length_a   1.000
_cell.length_b   1.000
_cell.length_c   1.000
_cell.angle_alpha   90.00
_cell.angle_beta   90.00
_cell.angle_gamma   90.00
#
_symmetry.space_group_name_H-M   'P 1'
#
loop_
_entity.id
_entity.type
_entity.pdbx_description
1 polymer ?
#
loop_
_entity_poly.entity_id
_entity_poly.type
_entity_poly.pdbx_seq_one_letter_code
_entity_poly.pdbx_strand_id
1 'polypeptide(L)'
;MLGRPATKCYGDDQDQFPSDGHFAAVSNGIWDNGAACGRRYRMRCISGPQRPCRNRSIVVEVVDFCRYNPCRATMALPFKAFEPSQSQDMVSGSTLNMHSNRLMCNIFYL
;
A
#
# COMPACT_ATOMS: atom_id res chain seq x y z
N MET A 1 -19.55 -14.71 2.95
CA MET A 1 -18.47 -14.63 1.94
C MET A 1 -18.14 -13.16 1.77
N LEU A 2 -17.22 -12.61 2.56
CA LEU A 2 -16.81 -11.21 2.44
C LEU A 2 -15.58 -11.17 1.53
N GLY A 3 -15.80 -10.82 0.26
CA GLY A 3 -14.72 -10.52 -0.69
C GLY A 3 -14.09 -9.16 -0.39
N ARG A 4 -12.87 -8.94 -0.89
CA ARG A 4 -12.19 -7.64 -0.80
C ARG A 4 -13.02 -6.60 -1.58
N PRO A 5 -13.20 -5.37 -1.06
CA PRO A 5 -13.96 -4.35 -1.77
C PRO A 5 -13.30 -3.99 -3.10
N ALA A 6 -14.11 -3.76 -4.14
CA ALA A 6 -13.67 -3.37 -5.47
C ALA A 6 -12.65 -2.22 -5.45
N THR A 7 -11.50 -2.45 -6.08
CA THR A 7 -10.46 -1.43 -6.26
C THR A 7 -10.80 -0.48 -7.42
N LYS A 8 -10.09 0.64 -7.53
CA LYS A 8 -10.20 1.57 -8.66
C LYS A 8 -9.44 1.10 -9.91
N CYS A 9 -8.51 0.15 -9.77
CA CYS A 9 -7.74 -0.33 -10.91
C CYS A 9 -8.51 -1.40 -11.70
N TYR A 10 -8.86 -2.50 -11.03
CA TYR A 10 -9.42 -3.68 -11.70
C TYR A 10 -10.69 -4.21 -11.01
N GLY A 11 -11.35 -3.39 -10.18
CA GLY A 11 -12.60 -3.76 -9.51
C GLY A 11 -12.39 -4.91 -8.52
N ASP A 12 -13.24 -5.93 -8.60
CA ASP A 12 -13.24 -7.09 -7.70
C ASP A 12 -12.28 -8.21 -8.14
N ASP A 13 -11.52 -8.01 -9.21
CA ASP A 13 -10.55 -8.99 -9.71
C ASP A 13 -9.53 -9.34 -8.62
N GLN A 14 -9.47 -10.60 -8.19
CA GLN A 14 -8.53 -11.02 -7.15
C GLN A 14 -7.12 -11.28 -7.71
N ASP A 15 -6.99 -11.47 -9.02
CA ASP A 15 -5.71 -11.75 -9.68
C ASP A 15 -4.81 -10.52 -9.74
N GLN A 16 -5.37 -9.32 -9.50
CA GLN A 16 -4.60 -8.08 -9.38
C GLN A 16 -3.70 -8.04 -8.13
N PHE A 17 -3.95 -8.88 -7.13
CA PHE A 17 -3.17 -8.87 -5.89
C PHE A 17 -1.99 -9.84 -5.99
N PRO A 18 -0.74 -9.34 -5.92
CA PRO A 18 0.43 -10.21 -5.95
C PRO A 18 0.44 -11.14 -4.73
N SER A 19 0.85 -12.39 -4.95
CA SER A 19 0.83 -13.45 -3.94
C SER A 19 1.76 -13.21 -2.75
N ASP A 20 2.79 -12.38 -2.93
CA ASP A 20 3.70 -11.95 -1.87
C ASP A 20 3.09 -10.89 -0.93
N GLY A 21 1.94 -10.33 -1.30
CA GLY A 21 1.21 -9.32 -0.53
C GLY A 21 1.80 -7.91 -0.64
N HIS A 22 2.70 -7.65 -1.58
CA HIS A 22 3.29 -6.33 -1.79
C HIS A 22 2.51 -5.51 -2.84
N PHE A 23 1.43 -4.87 -2.40
CA PHE A 23 0.63 -3.97 -3.21
C PHE A 23 0.29 -2.69 -2.46
N ALA A 24 -0.12 -1.64 -3.16
CA ALA A 24 -0.39 -0.34 -2.58
C ALA A 24 -1.67 0.31 -3.14
N ALA A 25 -2.32 1.09 -2.29
CA ALA A 25 -3.24 2.12 -2.72
C ALA A 25 -2.51 3.47 -2.75
N VAL A 26 -2.69 4.27 -3.80
CA VAL A 26 -1.91 5.52 -3.96
C VAL A 26 -2.77 6.77 -3.85
N SER A 27 -2.20 7.88 -3.39
CA SER A 27 -2.89 9.17 -3.36
C SER A 27 -2.84 9.86 -4.73
N ASN A 28 -3.53 10.99 -4.84
CA ASN A 28 -3.60 11.78 -6.08
C ASN A 28 -2.23 12.16 -6.66
N GLY A 29 -1.19 12.26 -5.83
CA GLY A 29 0.16 12.59 -6.28
C GLY A 29 0.84 11.51 -7.14
N ILE A 30 0.34 10.27 -7.10
CA ILE A 30 0.82 9.15 -7.93
C ILE A 30 -0.27 8.62 -8.85
N TRP A 31 -1.54 8.67 -8.41
CA TRP A 31 -2.67 8.03 -9.08
C TRP A 31 -2.76 8.27 -10.59
N ASP A 32 -2.42 9.48 -11.04
CA ASP A 32 -2.31 9.81 -12.47
C ASP A 32 -3.56 9.42 -13.27
N ASN A 33 -4.75 9.73 -12.70
CA ASN A 33 -6.06 9.36 -13.24
C ASN A 33 -6.21 7.85 -13.58
N GLY A 34 -5.55 6.98 -12.82
CA GLY A 34 -5.58 5.53 -13.01
C GLY A 34 -4.47 4.99 -13.89
N ALA A 35 -3.66 5.84 -14.53
CA ALA A 35 -2.51 5.39 -15.30
C ALA A 35 -1.44 4.72 -14.43
N ALA A 36 -1.50 4.92 -13.11
CA ALA A 36 -0.64 4.26 -12.13
C ALA A 36 -0.98 2.78 -11.88
N CYS A 37 -2.16 2.29 -12.26
CA CYS A 37 -2.55 0.90 -12.04
C CYS A 37 -1.55 -0.09 -12.66
N GLY A 38 -1.15 -1.11 -11.89
CA GLY A 38 -0.15 -2.10 -12.28
C GLY A 38 1.30 -1.56 -12.31
N ARG A 39 1.53 -0.25 -12.11
CA ARG A 39 2.90 0.28 -12.00
C ARG A 39 3.55 -0.27 -10.74
N ARG A 40 4.84 -0.62 -10.88
CA ARG A 40 5.67 -1.14 -9.79
C ARG A 40 6.62 -0.07 -9.29
N TYR A 41 6.72 0.02 -7.98
CA TYR A 41 7.61 0.95 -7.30
C TYR A 41 8.53 0.18 -6.37
N ARG A 42 9.83 0.42 -6.53
CA ARG A 42 10.79 -0.02 -5.53
C ARG A 42 10.84 1.03 -4.44
N MET A 43 10.66 0.61 -3.22
CA MET A 43 10.64 1.51 -2.08
C MET A 43 11.63 1.06 -1.02
N ARG A 44 12.30 2.03 -0.40
CA ARG A 44 13.25 1.81 0.68
C ARG A 44 12.92 2.75 1.81
N CYS A 45 12.60 2.22 2.98
CA CYS A 45 12.32 3.06 4.13
C CYS A 45 13.63 3.56 4.75
N ILE A 46 13.62 4.86 5.05
CA ILE A 46 14.76 5.62 5.56
C ILE A 46 14.55 5.98 7.03
N SER A 47 13.30 6.11 7.48
CA SER A 47 12.96 6.34 8.89
C SER A 47 11.54 5.87 9.21
N GLY A 48 11.27 5.67 10.50
CA GLY A 48 9.95 5.30 11.00
C GLY A 48 9.95 5.06 12.51
N PRO A 49 8.78 5.09 13.15
CA PRO A 49 8.64 4.82 14.59
C PRO A 49 9.01 3.38 14.93
N GLN A 50 9.71 3.19 16.05
CA GLN A 50 10.24 1.89 16.51
C GLN A 50 11.30 1.24 15.59
N ARG A 51 12.01 2.03 14.77
CA ARG A 51 13.06 1.55 13.84
C ARG A 51 12.61 0.40 12.91
N PRO A 52 11.54 0.57 12.13
CA PRO A 52 11.00 -0.48 11.27
C PRO A 52 11.85 -0.68 9.99
N CYS A 53 12.76 0.27 9.70
CA CYS A 53 13.57 0.30 8.49
C CYS A 53 14.78 -0.63 8.62
N ARG A 54 14.59 -1.93 8.35
CA ARG A 54 15.67 -2.93 8.35
C ARG A 54 16.65 -2.82 7.17
N ASN A 55 16.84 -1.63 6.57
CA ASN A 55 17.62 -1.40 5.35
C ASN A 55 17.20 -2.26 4.12
N ARG A 56 15.97 -2.79 4.12
CA ARG A 56 15.44 -3.59 3.02
C ARG A 56 14.64 -2.73 2.05
N SER A 57 14.74 -3.05 0.77
CA SER A 57 13.81 -2.53 -0.25
C SER A 57 12.71 -3.55 -0.48
N ILE A 58 11.50 -3.07 -0.69
CA ILE A 58 10.39 -3.88 -1.21
C ILE A 58 9.96 -3.32 -2.56
N VAL A 59 9.36 -4.16 -3.40
CA VAL A 59 8.71 -3.73 -4.65
C VAL A 59 7.22 -3.87 -4.43
N VAL A 60 6.47 -2.83 -4.71
CA VAL A 60 5.01 -2.80 -4.52
C VAL A 60 4.32 -2.48 -5.83
N GLU A 61 3.19 -3.13 -6.07
CA GLU A 61 2.34 -2.89 -7.23
C GLU A 61 1.12 -2.05 -6.87
N VAL A 62 0.79 -1.06 -7.70
CA VAL A 62 -0.39 -0.21 -7.46
C VAL A 62 -1.67 -0.95 -7.89
N VAL A 63 -2.56 -1.17 -6.93
CA VAL A 63 -3.82 -1.90 -7.14
C VAL A 63 -5.06 -1.08 -6.81
N ASP A 64 -4.93 0.07 -6.11
CA ASP A 64 -6.09 0.91 -5.78
C ASP A 64 -5.73 2.40 -5.65
N PHE A 65 -6.77 3.22 -5.64
CA PHE A 65 -6.70 4.63 -5.28
C PHE A 65 -7.08 4.80 -3.81
N CYS A 66 -6.28 5.57 -3.07
CA CYS A 66 -6.56 5.88 -1.67
C CYS A 66 -7.76 6.83 -1.55
N ARG A 67 -8.93 6.28 -1.19
CA ARG A 67 -10.20 7.01 -1.09
C ARG A 67 -10.37 7.80 0.21
N TYR A 68 -9.47 7.63 1.18
CA TYR A 68 -9.52 8.41 2.42
C TYR A 68 -9.35 9.89 2.09
N ASN A 69 -10.19 10.75 2.68
CA ASN A 69 -10.10 12.20 2.52
C ASN A 69 -9.79 12.87 3.87
N PRO A 70 -8.59 13.45 4.07
CA PRO A 70 -7.44 13.43 3.16
C PRO A 70 -6.64 12.12 3.24
N CYS A 71 -6.16 11.63 2.09
CA CYS A 71 -5.18 10.56 2.07
C CYS A 71 -3.82 11.18 2.43
N ARG A 72 -3.49 11.13 3.72
CA ARG A 72 -2.29 11.80 4.27
C ARG A 72 -0.97 11.12 3.91
N ALA A 73 -1.03 9.95 3.26
CA ALA A 73 0.12 9.20 2.79
C ALA A 73 0.20 9.28 1.26
N THR A 74 1.42 9.29 0.72
CA THR A 74 1.65 9.20 -0.74
C THR A 74 1.29 7.81 -1.27
N MET A 75 1.63 6.77 -0.51
CA MET A 75 1.24 5.37 -0.74
C MET A 75 0.76 4.77 0.58
N ALA A 76 -0.36 4.05 0.54
CA ALA A 76 -0.90 3.27 1.64
C ALA A 76 -0.68 1.79 1.34
N LEU A 77 0.03 1.12 2.24
CA LEU A 77 0.43 -0.27 2.11
C LEU A 77 -0.36 -1.11 3.12
N PRO A 78 -0.63 -2.39 2.82
CA PRO A 78 -1.14 -3.30 3.82
C PRO A 78 -0.12 -3.41 4.96
N PHE A 79 -0.61 -3.63 6.18
CA PHE A 79 0.22 -3.76 7.38
C PHE A 79 1.37 -4.77 7.21
N LYS A 80 1.14 -5.83 6.42
CA LYS A 80 2.10 -6.89 6.12
C LYS A 80 3.26 -6.49 5.20
N ALA A 81 3.18 -5.38 4.46
CA ALA A 81 4.20 -5.04 3.45
C ALA A 81 5.62 -4.89 4.03
N PHE A 82 5.76 -4.70 5.35
CA PHE A 82 7.05 -4.62 6.04
C PHE A 82 7.25 -5.67 7.14
N GLU A 83 6.23 -6.47 7.43
CA GLU A 83 6.29 -7.51 8.45
C GLU A 83 6.45 -8.89 7.81
N PRO A 84 7.49 -9.66 8.16
CA PRO A 84 7.59 -11.04 7.74
C PRO A 84 6.53 -11.86 8.49
N SER A 85 5.45 -12.25 7.80
CA SER A 85 4.29 -13.05 8.29
C SER A 85 3.46 -12.33 9.37
N GLN A 86 2.22 -11.88 9.11
CA GLN A 86 0.99 -12.66 9.32
C GLN A 86 -0.19 -12.21 8.41
N SER A 87 -1.31 -12.92 8.48
CA SER A 87 -2.53 -12.98 7.63
C SER A 87 -3.04 -11.71 6.92
N GLN A 88 -3.61 -11.96 5.74
CA GLN A 88 -4.26 -11.01 4.83
C GLN A 88 -5.62 -10.56 5.38
N ASP A 89 -5.68 -9.43 6.08
CA ASP A 89 -6.92 -8.69 6.28
C ASP A 89 -6.62 -7.19 6.24
N MET A 90 -6.80 -6.55 5.08
CA MET A 90 -7.11 -5.12 5.08
C MET A 90 -8.51 -4.99 5.69
N VAL A 91 -8.57 -4.84 7.01
CA VAL A 91 -9.81 -4.67 7.77
C VAL A 91 -10.52 -3.41 7.25
N SER A 92 -11.48 -3.63 6.35
CA SER A 92 -12.63 -2.74 6.20
C SER A 92 -13.36 -2.75 7.55
N GLY A 93 -13.35 -1.62 8.27
CA GLY A 93 -14.17 -1.47 9.48
C GLY A 93 -13.45 -1.12 10.77
N SER A 94 -12.20 -0.69 10.75
CA SER A 94 -11.62 -0.05 11.95
C SER A 94 -10.72 1.10 11.53
N THR A 95 -11.04 2.28 12.03
CA THR A 95 -10.06 3.33 12.29
C THR A 95 -9.00 2.74 13.22
N LEU A 96 -8.08 1.94 12.69
CA LEU A 96 -6.81 1.74 13.35
C LEU A 96 -6.13 3.09 13.23
N ASN A 97 -6.11 3.79 14.35
CA ASN A 97 -5.34 4.99 14.60
C ASN A 97 -4.02 4.94 13.81
N MET A 98 -4.00 5.52 12.61
CA MET A 98 -2.78 6.05 12.00
C MET A 98 -2.41 7.36 12.71
N HIS A 99 -2.55 7.40 14.04
CA HIS A 99 -1.80 8.35 14.84
C HIS A 99 -0.35 7.85 14.83
N SER A 100 0.39 8.30 13.82
CA SER A 100 1.85 8.36 13.82
C SER A 100 2.64 7.09 13.50
N ASN A 101 2.27 6.33 12.45
CA ASN A 101 3.14 5.34 11.79
C ASN A 101 3.53 5.76 10.36
N ARG A 102 3.93 7.02 10.17
CA ARG A 102 4.50 7.46 8.88
C ARG A 102 5.89 6.87 8.71
N LEU A 103 6.00 5.84 7.88
CA LEU A 103 7.28 5.43 7.32
C LEU A 103 7.69 6.48 6.29
N MET A 104 8.87 7.07 6.47
CA MET A 104 9.47 7.85 5.39
C MET A 104 10.22 6.84 4.52
N CYS A 105 9.85 6.76 3.25
CA CYS A 105 10.48 5.85 2.31
C CYS A 105 10.80 6.60 1.02
N ASN A 106 11.98 6.31 0.47
CA ASN A 106 12.33 6.72 -0.88
C ASN A 106 11.58 5.80 -1.84
N ILE A 107 10.90 6.41 -2.80
CA ILE A 107 10.18 5.73 -3.87
C ILE A 107 11.04 5.86 -5.14
N PHE A 108 11.35 4.72 -5.74
CA PHE A 108 12.08 4.60 -6.98
C PHE A 108 11.14 3.98 -8.01
N TYR A 109 11.15 4.55 -9.22
CA TYR A 109 10.49 3.97 -10.38
C TYR A 109 11.35 2.80 -10.89
N LEU A 110 10.70 1.68 -11.21
CA LEU A 110 11.34 0.53 -11.86
C LEU A 110 11.09 0.56 -13.36
#